data_AF-A0A7Y7IWP3-F1
#
_entry.id   AF-A0A7Y7IWP3-F1
#
_cell.length_a   1.000
_cell.length_b   1.000
_cell.length_c   1.000
_cell.angle_alpha   90.00
_cell.angle_beta   90.00
_cell.angle_gamma   90.00
#
_symmetry.space_group_name_H-M   'P 1'
#
loop_
_entity.id
_entity.type
_entity.pdbx_description
1 polymer ?
#
loop_
_entity_poly.entity_id
_entity_poly.type
_entity_poly.pdbx_seq_one_letter_code
_entity_poly.pdbx_strand_id
1 'polypeptide(L)'
;LAAWPLFAWLAAAPSATRLMLVQSAFIVCIYGGYYASVPALMADLFPARNRASAIALSYAASQLLFGGFTPLLLSLLTRRPGNLPAPGLYLLAVSALSVSCLCLAGPSIRDAAARRTT
;
A
#
# COMPACT_ATOMS: atom_id res chain seq x y z
N LEU A 1 8.23 5.68 4.09
CA LEU A 1 9.49 6.41 4.38
C LEU A 1 10.65 5.99 3.46
N ALA A 2 11.03 4.69 3.38
CA ALA A 2 12.12 4.22 2.50
C ALA A 2 11.89 4.48 0.99
N ALA A 3 10.64 4.71 0.55
CA ALA A 3 10.32 5.00 -0.84
C ALA A 3 11.03 6.26 -1.38
N TRP A 4 11.21 7.30 -0.55
CA TRP A 4 11.80 8.58 -0.99
C TRP A 4 13.24 8.47 -1.52
N PRO A 5 14.21 7.93 -0.74
CA PRO A 5 15.58 7.79 -1.24
C PRO A 5 15.69 6.85 -2.44
N LEU A 6 14.84 5.83 -2.51
CA LEU A 6 14.78 4.89 -3.64
C LEU A 6 14.30 5.57 -4.92
N PHE A 7 13.24 6.38 -4.85
CA PHE A 7 12.78 7.16 -6.01
C PHE A 7 13.80 8.23 -6.43
N ALA A 8 14.51 8.85 -5.48
CA ALA A 8 15.59 9.78 -5.80
C ALA A 8 16.77 9.09 -6.52
N TRP A 9 17.15 7.89 -6.09
CA TRP A 9 18.20 7.08 -6.74
C TRP A 9 17.79 6.63 -8.15
N LEU A 10 16.51 6.28 -8.32
CA LEU A 10 15.95 5.89 -9.60
C LEU A 10 15.86 7.08 -10.58
N ALA A 11 15.52 8.26 -10.07
CA ALA A 11 15.46 9.51 -10.84
C ALA A 11 16.84 10.03 -11.26
N ALA A 12 17.88 9.78 -10.45
CA ALA A 12 19.25 10.23 -10.72
C ALA A 12 19.90 9.53 -11.93
N ALA A 13 19.55 8.26 -12.19
CA ALA A 13 19.95 7.58 -13.43
C ALA A 13 18.93 6.48 -13.78
N PRO A 14 17.96 6.80 -14.66
CA PRO A 14 16.93 5.87 -15.10
C PRO A 14 17.55 4.69 -15.86
N SER A 15 17.38 3.48 -15.36
CA SER A 15 17.82 2.24 -16.01
C SER A 15 16.84 1.11 -15.70
N ALA A 16 16.53 0.29 -16.71
CA ALA A 16 15.65 -0.86 -16.57
C ALA A 16 16.12 -1.83 -15.48
N THR A 17 17.44 -2.02 -15.33
CA THR A 17 18.02 -2.90 -14.32
C THR A 17 17.75 -2.40 -12.89
N ARG A 18 17.86 -1.09 -12.65
CA ARG A 18 17.60 -0.49 -11.33
C ARG A 18 16.12 -0.56 -10.97
N LEU A 19 15.24 -0.30 -11.95
CA LEU A 19 13.80 -0.49 -11.84
C LEU A 19 13.44 -1.92 -11.44
N MET A 20 13.97 -2.92 -12.16
CA MET A 20 13.69 -4.33 -11.88
C MET A 20 14.18 -4.76 -10.49
N LEU A 21 15.36 -4.31 -10.07
CA LEU A 21 15.90 -4.63 -8.74
C LEU A 21 15.05 -4.04 -7.62
N VAL A 22 14.68 -2.75 -7.72
CA VAL A 22 13.83 -2.10 -6.73
C VAL A 22 12.44 -2.75 -6.68
N GLN A 23 11.85 -3.04 -7.86
CA GLN A 23 10.54 -3.67 -7.96
C GLN A 23 10.54 -5.08 -7.36
N SER A 24 11.54 -5.90 -7.70
CA SER A 24 11.64 -7.28 -7.19
C SER A 24 11.89 -7.32 -5.68
N ALA A 25 12.74 -6.44 -5.15
CA ALA A 25 12.93 -6.32 -3.70
C ALA A 25 11.63 -5.95 -2.97
N PHE A 26 10.84 -5.00 -3.50
CA PHE A 26 9.55 -4.64 -2.92
C PHE A 26 8.52 -5.77 -2.97
N ILE A 27 8.46 -6.48 -4.10
CA ILE A 27 7.55 -7.62 -4.27
C ILE A 27 7.89 -8.72 -3.25
N VAL A 28 9.17 -9.09 -3.14
CA VAL A 28 9.59 -10.19 -2.26
C VAL A 28 9.47 -9.82 -0.78
N CYS A 29 9.95 -8.64 -0.38
CA CYS A 29 10.03 -8.26 1.03
C CYS A 29 8.69 -7.79 1.61
N ILE A 30 7.88 -7.05 0.84
CA ILE A 30 6.66 -6.42 1.35
C ILE A 30 5.42 -7.07 0.79
N TYR A 31 5.36 -7.24 -0.54
CA TYR A 31 4.14 -7.71 -1.19
C TYR A 31 3.87 -9.20 -0.93
N GLY A 32 4.93 -10.02 -0.90
CA GLY A 32 4.83 -11.46 -0.66
C GLY A 32 4.22 -11.80 0.69
N GLY A 33 4.70 -11.16 1.77
CA GLY A 33 4.15 -11.36 3.10
C GLY A 33 2.69 -10.87 3.21
N TYR A 34 2.40 -9.70 2.64
CA TYR A 34 1.05 -9.13 2.67
C TYR A 34 0.04 -10.02 1.91
N TYR A 35 0.36 -10.43 0.69
CA TYR A 35 -0.55 -11.26 -0.12
C TYR A 35 -0.63 -12.72 0.32
N ALA A 36 0.29 -13.20 1.17
CA ALA A 36 0.19 -14.55 1.75
C ALA A 36 -0.90 -14.64 2.82
N SER A 37 -1.09 -13.60 3.64
CA SER A 37 -2.00 -13.64 4.79
C SER A 37 -3.41 -13.14 4.48
N VAL A 38 -3.55 -12.17 3.57
CA VAL A 38 -4.83 -11.53 3.25
C VAL A 38 -5.91 -12.50 2.76
N PRO A 39 -5.64 -13.45 1.84
CA PRO A 39 -6.66 -14.39 1.36
C PRO A 39 -7.14 -15.35 2.44
N ALA A 40 -6.26 -15.76 3.37
CA ALA A 40 -6.61 -16.62 4.49
C ALA A 40 -7.58 -15.91 5.44
N LEU A 41 -7.31 -14.64 5.78
CA LEU A 41 -8.20 -13.83 6.60
C LEU A 41 -9.56 -13.60 5.92
N MET A 42 -9.54 -13.30 4.62
CA MET A 42 -10.77 -13.10 3.84
C MET A 42 -11.57 -14.40 3.72
N ALA A 43 -10.90 -15.56 3.69
CA ALA A 43 -11.58 -16.85 3.66
C ALA A 43 -12.43 -17.05 4.92
N ASP A 44 -11.94 -16.68 6.09
CA ASP A 44 -12.68 -16.83 7.36
C ASP A 44 -13.91 -15.90 7.46
N LEU A 45 -13.90 -14.78 6.74
CA LEU A 45 -14.99 -13.79 6.75
C LEU A 45 -16.16 -14.15 5.83
N PHE A 46 -15.95 -14.99 4.81
CA PHE A 46 -16.97 -15.30 3.80
C PHE A 46 -17.37 -16.78 3.81
N PRO A 47 -18.68 -17.10 3.68
CA PRO A 47 -19.16 -18.46 3.61
C PRO A 47 -18.61 -19.20 2.39
N ALA A 48 -18.27 -20.48 2.57
CA ALA A 48 -17.54 -21.29 1.59
C ALA A 48 -18.17 -21.32 0.19
N ARG A 49 -19.50 -21.23 0.10
CA ARG A 49 -20.25 -21.26 -1.17
C ARG A 49 -19.98 -20.05 -2.07
N ASN A 50 -19.62 -18.90 -1.50
CA ASN A 50 -19.52 -17.62 -2.22
C ASN A 50 -18.12 -16.97 -2.10
N ARG A 51 -17.19 -17.64 -1.42
CA ARG A 51 -15.90 -17.09 -0.99
C ARG A 51 -15.06 -16.52 -2.14
N ALA A 52 -14.87 -17.29 -3.21
CA ALA A 52 -14.06 -16.85 -4.35
C ALA A 52 -14.65 -15.61 -5.05
N SER A 53 -15.96 -15.62 -5.31
CA SER A 53 -16.65 -14.51 -5.97
C SER A 53 -16.72 -13.25 -5.10
N ALA A 54 -16.95 -13.39 -3.79
CA ALA A 54 -16.98 -12.27 -2.87
C ALA A 54 -15.60 -11.61 -2.76
N ILE A 55 -14.53 -12.40 -2.60
CA ILE A 55 -13.15 -11.89 -2.56
C ILE A 55 -12.78 -11.20 -3.88
N ALA A 56 -13.11 -11.81 -5.02
CA ALA A 56 -12.84 -11.23 -6.33
C ALA A 56 -13.61 -9.92 -6.56
N LEU A 57 -14.88 -9.86 -6.17
CA LEU A 57 -15.71 -8.65 -6.32
C LEU A 57 -15.21 -7.50 -5.44
N SER A 58 -14.91 -7.76 -4.16
CA SER A 58 -14.35 -6.76 -3.26
C SER A 58 -12.99 -6.25 -3.75
N TYR A 59 -12.15 -7.14 -4.26
CA TYR A 59 -10.86 -6.77 -4.85
C TYR A 59 -11.04 -5.90 -6.10
N ALA A 60 -11.91 -6.31 -7.03
CA ALA A 60 -12.19 -5.58 -8.25
C ALA A 60 -12.79 -4.20 -7.96
N ALA A 61 -13.76 -4.11 -7.05
CA ALA A 61 -14.36 -2.83 -6.63
C ALA A 61 -13.32 -1.89 -6.02
N SER A 62 -12.46 -2.40 -5.14
CA SER A 62 -11.38 -1.62 -4.55
C SER A 62 -10.38 -1.13 -5.60
N GLN A 63 -9.95 -2.01 -6.52
CA GLN A 63 -9.03 -1.64 -7.59
C GLN A 63 -9.65 -0.64 -8.57
N LEU A 64 -10.94 -0.73 -8.86
CA LEU A 64 -11.64 0.25 -9.70
C LEU A 64 -11.72 1.62 -9.02
N LEU A 65 -12.04 1.65 -7.72
CA LEU A 65 -12.13 2.90 -6.95
C LEU A 65 -10.77 3.58 -6.76
N PHE A 66 -9.76 2.82 -6.33
CA PHE A 66 -8.45 3.39 -5.96
C PHE A 66 -7.43 3.38 -7.11
N GLY A 67 -7.62 2.52 -8.11
CA GLY A 67 -6.74 2.42 -9.29
C GLY A 67 -6.78 3.67 -10.16
N GLY A 68 -7.95 4.32 -10.28
CA GLY A 68 -8.09 5.60 -10.99
C GLY A 68 -7.70 6.82 -10.15
N PHE A 69 -7.83 6.73 -8.83
CA PHE A 69 -7.56 7.86 -7.93
C PHE A 69 -6.06 8.18 -7.82
N THR A 70 -5.21 7.15 -7.88
CA THR A 70 -3.75 7.29 -7.80
C THR A 70 -3.17 8.14 -8.94
N PRO A 71 -3.41 7.85 -10.24
CA PRO A 71 -2.90 8.68 -11.33
C PRO A 71 -3.53 10.09 -11.36
N LEU A 72 -4.78 10.25 -10.90
CA LEU A 72 -5.40 11.58 -10.76
C LEU A 72 -4.68 12.43 -9.72
N LEU A 73 -4.37 11.88 -8.54
CA LEU A 73 -3.59 12.59 -7.52
C LEU A 73 -2.16 12.87 -7.99
N LEU A 74 -1.52 11.90 -8.64
CA LEU A 74 -0.18 12.08 -9.22
C LEU A 74 -0.19 13.22 -10.24
N SER A 75 -1.18 13.25 -11.14
CA SER A 75 -1.34 14.29 -12.15
C SER A 75 -1.55 15.66 -11.50
N LEU A 76 -2.40 15.74 -10.47
CA LEU A 76 -2.63 16.99 -9.73
C LEU A 76 -1.35 17.48 -9.03
N LEU A 77 -0.58 16.56 -8.46
CA LEU A 77 0.65 16.87 -7.74
C LEU A 77 1.78 17.28 -8.71
N THR A 78 1.82 16.69 -9.91
CA THR A 78 2.81 17.00 -10.96
C THR A 78 2.51 18.30 -11.70
N ARG A 79 1.26 18.80 -11.65
CA ARG A 79 0.90 20.12 -12.23
C ARG A 79 1.56 21.31 -11.54
N ARG A 80 2.18 21.13 -10.35
CA ARG A 80 3.03 22.14 -9.71
C ARG A 80 4.49 21.93 -10.17
N PRO A 81 5.05 22.83 -11.00
CA PRO A 81 6.42 22.67 -11.48
C PRO A 81 7.41 22.98 -10.34
N GLY A 82 8.26 22.01 -9.98
CA GLY A 82 9.29 22.19 -8.95
C GLY A 82 9.92 20.89 -8.45
N ASN A 83 10.91 20.38 -9.18
CA ASN A 83 12.07 19.58 -8.75
C ASN A 83 11.93 18.34 -7.83
N LEU A 84 10.75 17.90 -7.40
CA LEU A 84 10.59 16.72 -6.55
C LEU A 84 9.92 15.56 -7.31
N PRO A 85 10.40 14.31 -7.17
CA PRO A 85 9.74 13.15 -7.76
C PRO A 85 8.34 13.00 -7.18
N ALA A 86 7.33 13.46 -7.92
CA ALA A 86 5.93 13.50 -7.52
C ALA A 86 5.39 12.17 -6.94
N PRO A 87 5.77 10.98 -7.45
CA PRO A 87 5.33 9.71 -6.85
C PRO A 87 5.92 9.47 -5.46
N GLY A 88 7.17 9.90 -5.23
CA GLY A 88 7.85 9.73 -3.95
C GLY A 88 7.22 10.57 -2.84
N LEU A 89 6.81 11.81 -3.15
CA LEU A 89 6.12 12.70 -2.21
C LEU A 89 4.76 12.15 -1.79
N TYR A 90 3.99 11.68 -2.77
CA TYR A 90 2.69 11.07 -2.51
C TYR A 90 2.82 9.86 -1.57
N LEU A 91 3.74 8.94 -1.88
CA LEU A 91 3.99 7.76 -1.04
C LEU A 91 4.52 8.14 0.35
N LEU A 92 5.33 9.19 0.47
CA LEU A 92 5.84 9.65 1.75
C LEU A 92 4.69 10.22 2.61
N ALA A 93 3.84 11.07 2.05
CA ALA A 93 2.68 11.65 2.72
C ALA A 93 1.67 10.59 3.17
N VAL A 94 1.30 9.65 2.28
CA VAL A 94 0.39 8.56 2.62
C VAL A 94 1.01 7.63 3.68
N SER A 95 2.31 7.33 3.59
CA SER A 95 2.97 6.52 4.62
C SER A 95 3.02 7.22 5.98
N ALA A 96 3.24 8.53 6.00
CA ALA A 96 3.24 9.32 7.23
C ALA A 96 1.84 9.36 7.85
N LEU A 97 0.80 9.58 7.05
CA LEU A 97 -0.59 9.53 7.51
C LEU A 97 -0.95 8.16 8.10
N SER A 98 -0.56 7.08 7.42
CA SER A 98 -0.81 5.71 7.88
C SER A 98 -0.11 5.42 9.21
N VAL A 99 1.17 5.79 9.35
CA VAL A 99 1.91 5.65 10.60
C VAL A 99 1.30 6.49 11.72
N SER A 100 0.92 7.75 11.45
CA SER A 100 0.26 8.60 12.43
C SER A 100 -1.07 8.00 12.90
N CYS A 101 -1.89 7.49 11.98
CA CYS A 101 -3.14 6.81 12.31
C CYS A 101 -2.88 5.57 13.17
N LEU A 102 -1.87 4.76 12.83
CA LEU A 102 -1.48 3.59 13.60
C LEU A 102 -0.99 3.95 15.01
N CYS A 103 -0.20 5.02 15.16
CA CYS A 103 0.25 5.49 16.47
C CYS A 103 -0.92 5.99 17.33
N LEU A 104 -1.93 6.63 16.73
CA LEU A 104 -3.11 7.14 17.44
C LEU A 104 -4.13 6.03 17.75
N ALA A 105 -4.29 5.03 16.89
CA ALA A 105 -5.19 3.89 17.08
C ALA A 105 -4.54 2.73 17.86
N GLY A 106 -3.21 2.69 17.94
CA GLY A 106 -2.43 1.67 18.64
C GLY A 106 -2.89 1.40 20.08
N PRO A 107 -3.21 2.43 20.90
CA PRO A 107 -3.75 2.21 22.24
C PRO A 107 -5.10 1.48 22.23
N SER A 108 -6.03 1.84 21.35
CA SER A 108 -7.38 1.26 21.35
C SER A 108 -7.43 -0.18 20.84
N ILE A 109 -6.55 -0.53 19.89
CA ILE A 109 -6.43 -1.91 19.37
C ILE A 109 -5.80 -2.82 20.44
N ARG A 110 -4.84 -2.31 21.22
CA ARG A 110 -4.20 -3.06 22.31
C ARG A 110 -5.18 -3.36 23.44
N ASP A 111 -6.05 -2.42 23.77
CA ASP A 111 -7.11 -2.59 24.77
C ASP A 111 -8.21 -3.55 24.31
N ALA A 112 -8.55 -3.55 23.02
CA ALA A 112 -9.50 -4.50 22.45
C ALA A 112 -8.94 -5.94 22.39
N ALA A 113 -7.64 -6.09 22.13
CA ALA A 113 -6.97 -7.39 22.14
C ALA A 113 -6.89 -8.00 23.55
N ALA A 114 -6.64 -7.18 24.57
CA ALA A 114 -6.56 -7.63 25.97
C ALA A 114 -7.89 -8.16 26.53
N ARG A 115 -9.03 -7.67 26.05
CA ARG A 115 -10.38 -8.10 26.48
C ARG A 115 -10.87 -9.40 25.84
N ARG A 116 -10.21 -9.90 24.79
CA ARG A 116 -10.57 -11.16 24.14
C ARG A 116 -9.94 -12.40 24.79
N THR A 117 -8.98 -12.21 25.69
CA THR A 117 -8.25 -13.28 26.39
C THR A 117 -8.67 -13.47 27.84
N THR A 118 -9.63 -12.69 28.33
CA THR A 118 -10.30 -12.84 29.65
C THR A 118 -11.73 -13.28 29.43
#